data_AF-A0A936H6S3-F1
#
_entry.id   AF-A0A936H6S3-F1
#
_cell.length_a   1.000
_cell.length_b   1.000
_cell.length_c   1.000
_cell.angle_alpha   90.00
_cell.angle_beta   90.00
_cell.angle_gamma   90.00
#
_symmetry.space_group_name_H-M   'P 1'
#
loop_
_entity.id
_entity.type
_entity.pdbx_description
1 polymer ?
#
loop_
_entity_poly.entity_id
_entity_poly.type
_entity_poly.pdbx_seq_one_letter_code
_entity_poly.pdbx_strand_id
1 'polypeptide(L)'
;MAILAKKRLFNLDEYSKMQEAGILQERDREVKRSLYAAAGIPETWIVNLDKRRIERYRHPENGEYQTAEILPPGESFSLSSFDLQVNVSDLVL
;
A
#
# COMPACT_ATOMS: atom_id res chain seq x y z
N MET A 1 0.83 -32.52 15.13
CA MET A 1 2.00 -31.69 14.77
C MET A 1 1.51 -30.27 14.52
N ALA A 2 1.63 -29.37 15.49
CA ALA A 2 1.19 -27.97 15.34
C ALA A 2 2.41 -27.13 14.95
N ILE A 3 2.41 -26.56 13.74
CA ILE A 3 3.47 -25.65 13.29
C ILE A 3 3.19 -24.29 13.93
N LEU A 4 4.09 -23.87 14.84
CA LEU A 4 4.05 -22.54 15.45
C LEU A 4 4.54 -21.52 14.41
N ALA A 5 3.67 -21.10 13.49
CA ALA A 5 4.01 -20.06 12.52
C ALA A 5 4.16 -18.72 13.26
N LYS A 6 5.40 -18.28 13.47
CA LYS A 6 5.68 -16.96 14.04
C LYS A 6 5.45 -15.90 12.96
N LYS A 7 4.38 -15.10 13.09
CA LYS A 7 4.12 -13.98 12.19
C LYS A 7 5.31 -13.01 12.25
N ARG A 8 5.97 -12.80 11.10
CA ARG A 8 7.06 -11.84 10.91
C ARG A 8 6.69 -10.92 9.75
N LEU A 9 7.08 -9.65 9.83
CA LEU A 9 7.05 -8.74 8.69
C LEU A 9 8.09 -9.20 7.65
N PHE A 10 7.70 -9.16 6.38
CA PHE A 10 8.59 -9.42 5.24
C PHE A 10 9.32 -8.13 4.87
N ASN A 11 10.56 -8.25 4.42
CA ASN A 11 11.28 -7.14 3.81
C ASN A 11 10.88 -6.98 2.33
N LEU A 12 11.31 -5.87 1.70
CA LEU A 12 10.93 -5.54 0.32
C LEU A 12 11.49 -6.53 -0.73
N ASP A 13 12.67 -7.09 -0.47
CA ASP A 13 13.29 -8.12 -1.33
C ASP A 13 12.50 -9.43 -1.29
N GLU A 14 12.06 -9.85 -0.09
CA GLU A 14 11.19 -11.01 0.10
C GLU A 14 9.82 -10.81 -0.58
N TYR A 15 9.25 -9.61 -0.48
CA TYR A 15 8.00 -9.26 -1.16
C TYR A 15 8.13 -9.38 -2.69
N SER A 16 9.25 -8.90 -3.25
CA SER A 16 9.53 -8.97 -4.69
C SER A 16 9.67 -10.42 -5.15
N LYS A 17 10.42 -11.25 -4.40
CA LYS A 17 10.55 -12.70 -4.68
C LYS A 17 9.23 -13.45 -4.61
N MET A 18 8.34 -13.06 -3.70
CA MET A 18 7.00 -13.63 -3.62
C MET A 18 6.13 -13.24 -4.83
N GLN A 19 6.31 -12.02 -5.36
CA GLN A 19 5.64 -11.58 -6.58
C GLN A 19 6.17 -12.35 -7.80
N GLU A 20 7.50 -12.51 -7.93
CA GLU A 20 8.14 -13.32 -8.99
C GLU A 20 7.72 -14.79 -8.93
N ALA A 21 7.59 -15.35 -7.72
CA ALA A 21 7.11 -16.71 -7.51
C ALA A 21 5.60 -16.88 -7.79
N GLY A 22 4.89 -15.81 -8.14
CA GLY A 22 3.44 -15.82 -8.40
C GLY A 22 2.57 -16.00 -7.16
N ILE A 23 3.17 -15.91 -5.96
CA ILE A 23 2.45 -15.96 -4.67
C ILE A 23 1.64 -14.68 -4.47
N LEU A 24 2.16 -13.55 -4.97
CA LEU A 24 1.50 -12.25 -5.01
C LEU A 24 1.37 -11.82 -6.48
N GLN A 25 0.15 -11.54 -6.96
CA GLN A 25 -0.06 -11.14 -8.36
C GLN A 25 -0.33 -9.63 -8.44
N GLU A 26 0.22 -8.92 -9.42
CA GLU A 26 0.02 -7.45 -9.55
C GLU A 26 -1.45 -7.01 -9.69
N ARG A 27 -2.33 -7.90 -10.18
CA ARG A 27 -3.80 -7.69 -10.20
C ARG A 27 -4.42 -7.51 -8.81
N ASP A 28 -3.67 -7.80 -7.74
CA ASP A 28 -4.08 -7.54 -6.37
C ASP A 28 -4.35 -6.06 -6.10
N ARG A 29 -3.69 -5.11 -6.78
CA ARG A 29 -3.79 -3.70 -6.35
C ARG A 29 -5.19 -3.14 -6.49
N GLU A 30 -5.89 -3.46 -7.59
CA GLU A 30 -7.26 -3.01 -7.82
C GLU A 30 -8.24 -3.78 -6.95
N VAL A 31 -8.10 -5.12 -6.89
CA VAL A 31 -8.95 -5.99 -6.07
C VAL A 31 -8.83 -5.65 -4.58
N LYS A 32 -7.61 -5.52 -4.05
CA LYS A 32 -7.35 -5.13 -2.66
C LYS A 32 -7.85 -3.73 -2.36
N ARG A 33 -7.71 -2.78 -3.30
CA ARG A 33 -8.21 -1.42 -3.11
C ARG A 33 -9.73 -1.41 -2.95
N SER A 34 -10.46 -2.10 -3.83
CA SER A 34 -11.91 -2.22 -3.69
C SER A 34 -12.31 -2.96 -2.41
N LEU A 35 -11.58 -4.02 -2.03
CA LEU A 35 -11.81 -4.72 -0.76
C LEU A 35 -11.57 -3.81 0.46
N TYR A 36 -10.53 -2.99 0.44
CA TYR A 36 -10.22 -2.05 1.52
C TYR A 36 -11.23 -0.91 1.61
N ALA A 37 -11.69 -0.40 0.47
CA ALA A 37 -12.78 0.57 0.44
C ALA A 37 -14.09 -0.05 0.93
N ALA A 38 -14.42 -1.29 0.53
CA ALA A 38 -15.59 -2.01 1.01
C ALA A 38 -15.51 -2.31 2.51
N ALA A 39 -14.30 -2.51 3.04
CA ALA A 39 -14.04 -2.64 4.48
C ALA A 39 -14.08 -1.30 5.24
N GLY A 40 -14.30 -0.18 4.55
CA GLY A 40 -14.39 1.15 5.16
C GLY A 40 -13.06 1.71 5.65
N ILE A 41 -11.93 1.22 5.14
CA ILE A 41 -10.61 1.75 5.52
C ILE A 41 -10.50 3.19 5.01
N PRO A 42 -10.37 4.20 5.91
CA PRO A 42 -10.54 5.61 5.55
C PRO A 42 -9.46 6.14 4.60
N GLU A 43 -8.25 5.56 4.69
CA GLU A 43 -7.08 6.00 3.95
C GLU A 43 -6.18 4.79 3.60
N THR A 44 -5.81 4.66 2.33
CA THR A 44 -4.90 3.62 1.80
C THR A 44 -3.82 4.27 0.96
N TRP A 45 -2.57 3.82 1.11
CA TRP A 45 -1.44 4.27 0.29
C TRP A 45 -0.86 3.10 -0.50
N ILE A 46 -0.63 3.33 -1.79
CA ILE A 46 0.04 2.38 -2.67
C ILE A 46 1.37 2.98 -3.08
N VAL A 47 2.46 2.35 -2.68
CA VAL A 47 3.82 2.71 -3.13
C VAL A 47 4.04 2.08 -4.50
N ASN A 48 4.19 2.92 -5.52
CA ASN A 48 4.45 2.50 -6.89
C ASN A 48 5.93 2.75 -7.21
N LEU A 49 6.75 1.70 -7.07
CA LEU A 49 8.20 1.76 -7.27
C LEU A 49 8.58 1.98 -8.73
N ASP A 50 7.89 1.32 -9.68
CA ASP A 50 8.14 1.49 -11.13
C ASP A 50 7.98 2.95 -11.58
N LYS A 51 6.99 3.64 -11.01
CA LYS A 51 6.70 5.05 -11.33
C LYS A 51 7.24 6.02 -10.28
N ARG A 52 7.98 5.52 -9.30
CA ARG A 52 8.56 6.27 -8.16
C ARG A 52 7.60 7.28 -7.54
N ARG A 53 6.43 6.82 -7.11
CA ARG A 53 5.40 7.71 -6.56
C ARG A 53 4.52 6.96 -5.58
N ILE A 54 3.79 7.71 -4.76
CA ILE A 54 2.78 7.15 -3.88
C ILE A 54 1.40 7.55 -4.39
N GLU A 55 0.48 6.60 -4.43
CA GLU A 55 -0.91 6.81 -4.79
C GLU A 55 -1.74 6.71 -3.50
N ARG A 56 -2.29 7.85 -3.05
CA ARG A 56 -3.10 7.97 -1.84
C ARG A 56 -4.57 7.92 -2.20
N TYR A 57 -5.32 7.03 -1.53
CA TYR A 57 -6.74 6.81 -1.72
C TYR A 57 -7.51 7.09 -0.43
N ARG A 58 -8.56 7.92 -0.50
CA ARG A 58 -9.35 8.36 0.67
C ARG A 58 -10.83 8.41 0.37
N HIS A 59 -11.62 8.50 1.45
CA HIS A 59 -13.08 8.57 1.43
C HIS A 59 -13.68 7.35 0.74
N PRO A 60 -13.62 6.17 1.38
CA PRO A 60 -14.27 4.98 0.83
C PRO A 60 -15.79 5.15 0.85
N GLU A 61 -16.43 4.96 -0.30
CA GLU A 61 -17.88 4.96 -0.48
C GLU A 61 -18.26 3.90 -1.50
N ASN A 62 -19.28 3.08 -1.19
CA ASN A 62 -19.77 2.00 -2.06
C ASN A 62 -18.70 1.01 -2.54
N GLY A 63 -17.64 0.80 -1.75
CA GLY A 63 -16.55 -0.11 -2.13
C GLY A 63 -15.49 0.50 -3.05
N GLU A 64 -15.52 1.82 -3.25
CA GLU A 64 -14.51 2.56 -4.01
C GLU A 64 -14.01 3.79 -3.25
N TYR A 65 -12.78 4.23 -3.54
CA TYR A 65 -12.25 5.46 -2.97
C TYR A 65 -12.62 6.65 -3.84
N GLN A 66 -13.23 7.67 -3.24
CA GLN A 66 -13.68 8.87 -3.95
C GLN A 66 -12.55 9.85 -4.24
N THR A 67 -11.46 9.80 -3.47
CA THR A 67 -10.30 10.67 -3.67
C THR A 67 -9.07 9.84 -3.97
N ALA A 68 -8.40 10.16 -5.09
CA ALA A 68 -7.12 9.60 -5.46
C ALA A 68 -6.13 10.74 -5.71
N GLU A 69 -4.99 10.69 -5.04
CA GLU A 69 -3.93 11.70 -5.13
C GLU A 69 -2.60 11.02 -5.41
N ILE A 70 -1.80 11.64 -6.28
CA ILE A 70 -0.48 11.13 -6.66
C ILE A 70 0.58 12.04 -6.05
N LEU A 71 1.40 11.46 -5.19
CA LEU A 71 2.49 12.12 -4.50
C LEU A 71 3.83 11.76 -5.18
N PRO A 72 4.48 12.71 -5.88
CA PRO A 72 5.79 12.51 -6.49
C PRO A 72 6.92 12.47 -5.45
N PRO A 73 8.13 12.02 -5.85
CA PRO A 73 9.31 12.09 -5.00
C PRO A 73 9.58 13.53 -4.53
N GLY A 74 10.02 13.67 -3.29
CA GLY A 74 10.32 14.96 -2.66
C GLY A 74 9.14 15.59 -1.93
N GLU A 75 7.90 15.16 -2.19
CA GLU A 75 6.75 15.59 -1.41
C GLU A 75 6.70 14.86 -0.07
N SER A 76 6.22 15.54 0.98
CA SER A 76 6.00 14.94 2.30
C SER A 76 4.51 14.90 2.57
N PHE A 77 4.03 13.77 3.08
CA PHE A 77 2.64 13.62 3.48
C PHE A 77 2.55 13.18 4.94
N SER A 78 1.46 13.58 5.59
CA SER A 78 1.12 13.12 6.94
C SER A 78 0.10 12.00 6.83
N LEU A 79 0.28 10.96 7.64
CA LEU A 79 -0.70 9.89 7.75
C LEU A 79 -1.88 10.38 8.60
N SER A 80 -3.12 10.38 8.11
CA SER A 80 -4.21 10.99 8.89
C SER A 80 -4.48 10.24 10.20
N SER A 81 -4.11 8.95 10.25
CA SER A 81 -4.26 8.08 11.43
C SER A 81 -3.04 8.05 12.36
N PHE A 82 -1.90 8.64 11.97
CA PHE A 82 -0.67 8.63 12.77
C PHE A 82 -0.05 10.02 12.76
N ASP A 83 0.43 10.52 13.89
CA ASP A 83 1.19 11.78 13.94
C ASP A 83 2.62 11.56 13.41
N LEU A 84 2.71 11.14 12.15
CA LEU A 84 3.92 10.77 11.44
C LEU A 84 3.92 11.43 10.06
N GLN A 85 5.00 12.15 9.78
CA GLN A 85 5.28 12.73 8.48
C GLN A 85 6.28 11.86 7.74
N VAL A 86 5.95 11.48 6.51
CA VAL A 86 6.78 10.62 5.67
C VAL A 86 7.12 11.36 4.38
N ASN A 87 8.40 11.34 4.01
CA ASN A 87 8.84 11.86 2.72
C ASN A 87 8.72 10.77 1.66
N VAL A 88 8.14 11.09 0.51
CA VAL A 88 7.95 10.12 -0.58
C VAL A 88 9.29 9.54 -1.03
N SER A 89 10.35 10.35 -1.09
CA SER A 89 11.68 9.90 -1.54
C SER A 89 12.28 8.81 -0.65
N ASP A 90 11.94 8.78 0.63
CA ASP A 90 12.40 7.73 1.56
C ASP A 90 11.79 6.36 1.22
N LEU A 91 10.59 6.37 0.62
CA LEU A 91 9.83 5.17 0.28
C LEU A 91 10.03 4.68 -1.16
N VAL A 92 10.49 5.53 -2.08
CA VAL A 92 10.51 5.24 -3.53
C VAL A 92 11.89 5.14 -4.20
N LEU A 93 12.97 5.01 -3.40
CA LEU A 93 14.39 4.77 -3.77
C LEU A 93 14.83 5.04 -5.25
#